data_AF-A0A939JMF4-F1
#
_entry.id   AF-A0A939JMF4-F1
#
_cell.length_a   1.000
_cell.length_b   1.000
_cell.length_c   1.000
_cell.angle_alpha   90.00
_cell.angle_beta   90.00
_cell.angle_gamma   90.00
#
_symmetry.space_group_name_H-M   'P 1'
#
loop_
_entity.id
_entity.type
_entity.pdbx_description
1 polymer ?
#
loop_
_entity_poly.entity_id
_entity_poly.type
_entity_poly.pdbx_seq_one_letter_code
_entity_poly.pdbx_strand_id
1 'polypeptide(L)' 'MTTTPLISLTWTDHVTGHQGHLVVDRLVRGVSSGGLRMRPGCTLEEVAGLARGMTMKEALHYNPQGRYIPLGGA' A
#
# COMPACT_ATOMS: atom_id res chain seq x y z
N MET A 1 -4.49 18.48 -4.34
CA MET A 1 -3.72 17.95 -5.49
C MET A 1 -3.45 16.47 -5.24
N THR A 2 -3.98 15.57 -6.06
CA THR A 2 -3.67 14.14 -5.97
C THR A 2 -2.26 13.92 -6.51
N THR A 3 -1.33 13.56 -5.63
CA THR A 3 0.04 13.23 -6.04
C THR A 3 0.07 11.84 -6.66
N THR A 4 0.87 11.67 -7.73
CA THR A 4 1.10 10.37 -8.37
C THR A 4 1.85 9.46 -7.39
N PRO A 5 1.43 8.18 -7.24
CA PRO A 5 2.14 7.22 -6.41
C PRO A 5 3.52 6.89 -6.98
N LEU A 6 4.46 6.50 -6.11
CA LEU A 6 5.79 6.05 -6.50
C LEU A 6 5.76 4.83 -7.41
N ILE A 7 4.93 3.84 -7.10
CA ILE A 7 4.71 2.63 -7.92
C ILE A 7 3.22 2.38 -8.02
N SER A 8 2.77 2.02 -9.23
CA SER A 8 1.41 1.54 -9.49
C SER A 8 1.49 0.45 -10.55
N LEU A 9 1.08 -0.76 -10.21
CA LEU A 9 1.07 -1.88 -11.15
C LEU A 9 -0.13 -2.79 -10.97
N THR A 10 -0.52 -3.41 -12.07
CA THR A 10 -1.45 -4.54 -12.11
C THR A 10 -0.65 -5.79 -12.44
N TRP A 11 -0.78 -6.81 -11.61
CA TRP A 11 -0.20 -8.13 -11.82
C TRP A 11 -1.30 -9.14 -12.12
N THR A 12 -1.02 -10.09 -13.00
CA THR A 12 -1.92 -11.21 -13.30
C THR A 12 -1.33 -12.48 -12.72
N ASP A 13 -2.08 -13.16 -11.85
CA ASP A 13 -1.74 -14.52 -11.43
C ASP A 13 -1.93 -15.47 -12.62
N HIS A 14 -0.86 -16.12 -13.04
CA HIS A 14 -0.85 -17.02 -14.19
C HIS A 14 -1.47 -18.38 -13.88
N VAL A 15 -1.65 -18.74 -12.61
CA VAL A 15 -2.31 -20.01 -12.22
C VAL A 15 -3.83 -19.84 -12.22
N THR A 16 -4.34 -18.77 -11.62
CA THR A 16 -5.79 -18.58 -11.45
C THR A 16 -6.40 -17.56 -12.41
N GLY A 17 -5.59 -16.77 -13.12
CA GLY A 17 -6.04 -15.70 -14.00
C GLY A 17 -6.49 -14.42 -13.28
N HIS A 18 -6.46 -14.39 -11.94
CA HIS A 18 -6.89 -13.21 -11.18
C HIS A 18 -5.93 -12.04 -11.36
N GLN A 19 -6.49 -10.83 -11.45
CA GLN A 19 -5.70 -9.60 -11.39
C GLN A 19 -5.59 -9.09 -9.95
N GLY A 20 -4.36 -8.74 -9.56
CA GLY A 20 -4.04 -8.02 -8.34
C GLY A 20 -3.46 -6.65 -8.65
N HIS A 21 -3.61 -5.71 -7.72
CA HIS A 21 -3.06 -4.36 -7.82
C HIS A 21 -2.09 -4.12 -6.66
N LEU A 22 -0.92 -3.55 -6.96
CA LEU A 22 0.06 -3.13 -5.97
C LEU A 22 0.34 -1.64 -6.19
N VAL A 23 0.18 -0.85 -5.13
CA VAL A 23 0.51 0.58 -5.12
C VAL A 23 1.41 0.89 -3.95
N VAL A 24 2.53 1.57 -4.25
CA VAL A 24 3.37 2.23 -3.25
C VAL A 24 3.16 3.73 -3.45
N ASP A 25 2.48 4.39 -2.51
CA ASP A 25 2.22 5.83 -2.60
C ASP A 25 3.52 6.61 -2.35
N ARG A 26 4.11 6.48 -1.16
CA ARG A 26 5.39 7.09 -0.81
C ARG A 26 6.21 6.18 0.09
N LEU A 27 7.52 6.40 0.06
CA LEU A 27 8.42 5.90 1.11
C LEU A 27 8.44 6.93 2.24
N VAL A 28 7.98 6.54 3.42
CA VAL A 28 8.15 7.32 4.64
C VAL A 28 9.46 6.88 5.26
N ARG A 29 10.49 7.74 5.19
CA ARG A 29 11.84 7.46 5.72
C ARG A 29 12.47 6.18 5.14
N GLY A 30 12.24 5.94 3.85
CA GLY A 30 12.82 4.82 3.11
C GLY A 30 11.99 3.53 3.13
N VAL A 31 10.87 3.49 3.86
CA VAL A 31 10.00 2.30 3.94
C VAL A 31 8.55 2.62 3.58
N SER A 32 7.82 1.60 3.16
CA SER A 32 6.37 1.66 2.95
C SER A 32 5.74 0.35 3.44
N SER A 33 4.62 0.46 4.14
CA SER A 33 3.81 -0.67 4.62
C SER A 33 2.38 -0.58 4.13
N GLY A 34 1.74 -1.73 4.06
CA GLY A 34 0.33 -1.86 3.73
C GLY A 34 -0.18 -3.24 4.09
N GLY A 35 -1.50 -3.38 4.17
CA GLY A 35 -2.14 -4.68 4.28
C GLY A 35 -2.41 -5.30 2.90
N LEU A 36 -2.84 -6.57 2.90
CA LEU A 36 -3.38 -7.26 1.74
C LEU A 36 -4.92 -7.21 1.79
N ARG A 37 -5.56 -6.90 0.66
CA ARG A 37 -7.02 -6.93 0.52
C ARG A 37 -7.40 -7.92 -0.57
N MET A 38 -8.17 -8.94 -0.19
CA MET A 38 -8.72 -9.94 -1.11
C MET A 38 -10.22 -9.70 -1.25
N ARG A 39 -10.64 -9.09 -2.36
CA ARG A 39 -12.05 -8.86 -2.66
C ARG A 39 -12.29 -8.82 -4.17
N PRO A 40 -13.32 -9.51 -4.69
CA PRO A 40 -13.73 -9.36 -6.09
C PRO A 40 -14.01 -7.89 -6.44
N GLY A 41 -13.53 -7.46 -7.61
CA GLY A 41 -13.72 -6.10 -8.11
C GLY A 41 -12.95 -5.02 -7.35
N CYS A 42 -11.88 -5.36 -6.63
CA CYS A 42 -10.96 -4.35 -6.10
C CYS A 42 -10.23 -3.66 -7.27
N THR A 43 -10.23 -2.33 -7.29
CA THR A 43 -9.70 -1.54 -8.41
C THR A 43 -8.35 -0.91 -8.08
N LEU A 44 -7.56 -0.57 -9.11
CA LEU A 44 -6.29 0.14 -8.93
C LEU A 44 -6.46 1.49 -8.20
N GLU A 45 -7.55 2.21 -8.48
CA GLU A 45 -7.87 3.48 -7.83
C GLU A 45 -8.16 3.31 -6.33
N GLU A 46 -8.91 2.26 -5.96
CA GLU A 46 -9.14 1.93 -4.55
C GLU A 46 -7.83 1.63 -3.83
N VAL A 47 -6.97 0.80 -4.43
CA VAL A 47 -5.66 0.45 -3.84
C VAL A 47 -4.77 1.69 -3.72
N ALA A 48 -4.81 2.62 -4.67
CA ALA A 48 -4.10 3.88 -4.56
C ALA A 48 -4.62 4.76 -3.41
N GLY A 49 -5.94 4.81 -3.21
CA GLY A 49 -6.55 5.47 -2.06
C GLY A 49 -6.09 4.87 -0.72
N LEU A 50 -6.09 3.53 -0.62
CA LEU A 50 -5.62 2.81 0.57
C LEU A 50 -4.13 3.05 0.85
N ALA A 51 -3.28 2.99 -0.18
CA ALA A 51 -1.85 3.24 -0.05
C ALA A 51 -1.56 4.66 0.45
N ARG A 52 -2.30 5.67 -0.03
CA ARG A 52 -2.21 7.04 0.49
C ARG A 52 -2.62 7.13 1.97
N GLY A 53 -3.69 6.42 2.35
CA GLY A 53 -4.10 6.32 3.75
C GLY A 53 -2.98 5.74 4.64
N MET A 54 -2.28 4.72 4.16
CA MET A 54 -1.14 4.13 4.85
C MET A 54 0.03 5.10 4.99
N THR A 55 0.42 5.82 3.94
CA THR A 55 1.44 6.89 4.01
C THR A 55 1.11 7.88 5.13
N MET A 56 -0.14 8.34 5.21
CA MET A 56 -0.57 9.31 6.23
C MET A 56 -0.53 8.69 7.64
N LYS A 57 -0.95 7.43 7.78
CA LYS A 57 -0.93 6.71 9.07
C LYS A 57 0.49 6.52 9.59
N GLU A 58 1.40 6.09 8.72
CA GLU A 58 2.82 5.86 9.04
C GLU A 58 3.56 7.16 9.36
N ALA A 59 3.23 8.26 8.65
CA ALA A 59 3.81 9.57 8.95
C ALA A 59 3.48 10.08 10.36
N LEU A 60 2.30 9.73 10.91
CA LEU A 60 1.85 10.17 12.24
C LEU A 60 2.34 9.28 13.38
N HIS A 61 2.45 7.96 13.19
CA HIS A 61 2.82 7.02 14.25
C HIS A 61 4.33 6.88 14.49
N TYR A 62 5.16 7.67 13.79
CA TYR A 62 6.59 7.50 13.83
C TYR A 62 7.23 7.88 15.17
N ASN A 63 7.95 6.93 15.77
CA ASN A 63 8.85 7.13 16.90
C ASN A 63 10.28 6.71 16.47
N PRO A 64 11.27 7.63 16.43
CA PRO A 64 12.64 7.30 16.00
C PRO A 64 13.36 6.31 16.92
N GLN A 65 12.92 6.19 18.18
CA GLN A 65 13.43 5.21 19.14
C GLN A 65 12.62 3.90 19.15
N GLY A 66 11.51 3.85 18.42
CA GLY A 66 10.68 2.66 18.28
C GLY A 66 11.29 1.68 17.30
N ARG A 67 11.28 0.38 17.62
CA ARG A 67 11.48 -0.66 16.58
C ARG A 67 10.31 -0.54 15.62
N TYR A 68 10.58 -0.49 14.32
CA TYR A 68 9.52 -0.55 13.31
C TYR A 68 8.74 -1.84 13.48
N ILE A 69 7.48 -1.71 13.88
CA ILE A 69 6.50 -2.79 13.94
C ILE A 69 5.52 -2.46 12.83
N PRO A 70 5.49 -3.22 11.71
CA PRO A 70 4.55 -2.92 10.63
C PRO A 70 3.13 -2.90 11.19
N LEU A 71 2.48 -1.74 11.11
CA LEU A 71 1.10 -1.52 11.54
C LEU A 71 0.15 -2.08 10.46
N GLY A 72 0.21 -3.39 10.22
CA GLY A 72 -0.57 -4.06 9.19
C GLY A 72 0.04 -5.38 8.78
N GLY A 73 -0.41 -6.45 9.41
CA GLY A 73 -0.11 -7.84 9.07
C GLY A 73 -0.85 -8.70 10.08
N ALA A 74 -1.58 -9.71 9.58
CA ALA A 74 -2.13 -10.77 10.41
C ALA A 74 -1.01 -11.51 11.16
#